data_AF-A0AAD7R085-F1
#
_entry.id   AF-A0AAD7R085-F1
#
_cell.length_a   1.000
_cell.length_b   1.000
_cell.length_c   1.000
_cell.angle_alpha   90.00
_cell.angle_beta   90.00
_cell.angle_gamma   90.00
#
_symmetry.space_group_name_H-M   'P 1'
#
loop_
_entity.id
_entity.type
_entity.pdbx_description
1 polymer ?
#
loop_
_entity_poly.entity_id
_entity_poly.type
_entity_poly.pdbx_seq_one_letter_code
_entity_poly.pdbx_strand_id
1 'polypeptide(L)'
;MQQDGVSSPESDEARSASPLGDHAENLDDESDIHDTPYSTPPHSDAATLSRSPSPEEASGNFVSPDLQRLRRDHSQQGYLDGITKGKPASVQKAFDSGYPFGAELGLHVGRVLGMLQGIRSRAVVLKKMEGDVVDLERRARSELLDIQNFFGSHYWSVDESTGDVLPRWVSKNEYETADGSAVVAKHPLIHRWAATVETVMRDFETDA
;
A
#
# COMPACT_ATOMS: atom_id res chain seq x y z
N MET A 1 30.21 11.99 46.55
CA MET A 1 29.83 10.58 46.39
C MET A 1 28.32 10.54 46.15
N GLN A 2 27.90 10.29 44.90
CA GLN A 2 27.40 8.99 44.36
C GLN A 2 25.93 8.75 44.80
N GLN A 3 24.91 8.89 43.96
CA GLN A 3 24.39 8.11 42.79
C GLN A 3 23.21 7.18 43.17
N ASP A 4 22.07 7.44 42.51
CA ASP A 4 20.97 6.61 41.94
C ASP A 4 20.29 5.43 42.67
N GLY A 5 18.94 5.35 42.52
CA GLY A 5 18.23 4.06 42.39
C GLY A 5 16.77 3.93 42.87
N VAL A 6 15.81 3.95 41.91
CA VAL A 6 14.57 3.12 41.76
C VAL A 6 13.35 3.34 42.69
N SER A 7 12.16 3.61 42.11
CA SER A 7 10.93 2.78 42.27
C SER A 7 9.77 3.26 41.36
N SER A 8 9.24 2.36 40.53
CA SER A 8 7.90 2.48 39.90
C SER A 8 6.80 2.08 40.91
N PRO A 9 5.53 2.42 40.64
CA PRO A 9 4.43 1.59 41.10
C PRO A 9 3.44 1.19 39.99
N GLU A 10 2.85 0.03 40.26
CA GLU A 10 1.94 -0.84 39.53
C GLU A 10 0.48 -0.38 39.73
N SER A 11 -0.34 -0.48 38.69
CA SER A 11 -1.78 -0.14 38.72
C SER A 11 -2.60 -1.43 38.76
N ASP A 12 -3.36 -1.62 39.83
CA ASP A 12 -4.24 -2.77 40.07
C ASP A 12 -5.70 -2.29 39.99
N GLU A 13 -6.47 -2.84 39.04
CA GLU A 13 -7.85 -2.46 38.74
C GLU A 13 -8.77 -3.65 39.02
N ALA A 14 -9.75 -3.49 39.91
CA ALA A 14 -10.77 -4.52 40.13
C ALA A 14 -12.12 -3.99 40.65
N ARG A 15 -13.20 -4.52 40.03
CA ARG A 15 -14.60 -4.77 40.49
C ARG A 15 -15.62 -3.62 40.35
N SER A 16 -16.93 -3.79 40.11
CA SER A 16 -17.88 -4.83 39.61
C SER A 16 -19.31 -4.36 39.98
N ALA A 17 -20.34 -4.47 39.10
CA ALA A 17 -21.81 -4.67 39.33
C ALA A 17 -22.67 -4.08 38.17
N SER A 18 -23.36 -4.86 37.28
CA SER A 18 -24.75 -5.45 37.31
C SER A 18 -25.90 -4.43 37.08
N PRO A 19 -27.15 -4.76 36.58
CA PRO A 19 -27.84 -6.06 36.38
C PRO A 19 -28.78 -6.20 35.11
N LEU A 20 -29.56 -7.31 35.09
CA LEU A 20 -30.46 -7.94 34.09
C LEU A 20 -31.60 -7.11 33.42
N GLY A 21 -32.04 -7.59 32.25
CA GLY A 21 -33.42 -7.45 31.73
C GLY A 21 -33.73 -8.43 30.58
N ASP A 22 -34.59 -9.42 30.84
CA ASP A 22 -35.23 -10.31 29.85
C ASP A 22 -36.25 -9.55 28.99
N HIS A 23 -36.39 -9.84 27.69
CA HIS A 23 -37.67 -9.88 26.94
C HIS A 23 -37.50 -10.39 25.48
N ALA A 24 -38.15 -11.53 25.23
CA ALA A 24 -38.89 -12.01 24.04
C ALA A 24 -38.61 -11.46 22.61
N GLU A 25 -38.45 -12.44 21.71
CA GLU A 25 -38.87 -12.54 20.30
C GLU A 25 -39.32 -11.25 19.57
N ASN A 26 -38.55 -10.87 18.55
CA ASN A 26 -39.08 -10.59 17.22
C ASN A 26 -38.02 -10.93 16.17
N LEU A 27 -38.33 -11.94 15.37
CA LEU A 27 -37.64 -12.34 14.15
C LEU A 27 -38.14 -11.42 13.05
N ASP A 28 -37.36 -10.42 12.66
CA ASP A 28 -37.54 -9.73 11.39
C ASP A 28 -36.17 -9.30 10.83
N ASP A 29 -35.74 -10.10 9.85
CA ASP A 29 -35.11 -9.69 8.58
C ASP A 29 -33.60 -9.39 8.46
N GLU A 30 -33.06 -10.02 7.39
CA GLU A 30 -31.86 -9.74 6.60
C GLU A 30 -30.43 -9.93 7.16
N SER A 31 -29.93 -11.15 6.89
CA SER A 31 -28.65 -11.42 6.20
C SER A 31 -27.32 -10.88 6.76
N ASP A 32 -26.97 -11.25 7.99
CA ASP A 32 -25.57 -11.24 8.45
C ASP A 32 -24.95 -12.64 8.35
N ILE A 33 -24.39 -12.94 7.18
CA ILE A 33 -23.70 -14.19 6.87
C ILE A 33 -22.30 -14.10 7.48
N HIS A 34 -22.23 -14.31 8.80
CA HIS A 34 -20.98 -14.50 9.51
C HIS A 34 -20.21 -15.69 8.91
N ASP A 35 -19.08 -15.38 8.29
CA ASP A 35 -18.17 -16.29 7.60
C ASP A 35 -17.45 -17.17 8.64
N THR A 36 -18.09 -18.28 9.01
CA THR A 36 -17.46 -19.29 9.88
C THR A 36 -16.48 -20.14 9.06
N PRO A 37 -15.24 -20.36 9.52
CA PRO A 37 -14.21 -21.07 8.74
C PRO A 37 -14.43 -22.59 8.64
N TYR A 38 -15.60 -23.09 9.08
CA TYR A 38 -16.00 -24.48 8.93
C TYR A 38 -17.18 -24.59 7.97
N SER A 39 -16.99 -24.05 6.76
CA SER A 39 -17.87 -24.34 5.64
C SER A 39 -17.72 -25.83 5.31
N THR A 40 -18.73 -26.61 5.66
CA THR A 40 -18.87 -28.02 5.30
C THR A 40 -18.58 -28.19 3.81
N PRO A 41 -17.84 -29.25 3.40
CA PRO A 41 -17.55 -29.48 1.99
C PRO A 41 -18.87 -29.55 1.20
N PRO A 42 -18.92 -29.04 -0.04
CA PRO A 42 -20.12 -29.18 -0.86
C PRO A 42 -20.44 -30.67 -0.96
N HIS A 43 -21.64 -31.03 -0.50
CA HIS A 43 -22.19 -32.37 -0.68
C HIS A 43 -22.05 -32.73 -2.14
N SER A 44 -21.12 -33.65 -2.42
CA SER A 44 -21.03 -34.27 -3.72
C SER A 44 -22.27 -35.14 -3.85
N ASP A 45 -23.17 -34.76 -4.77
CA ASP A 45 -24.27 -35.61 -5.21
C ASP A 45 -23.69 -36.92 -5.77
N ALA A 46 -23.53 -37.90 -4.89
CA ALA A 46 -23.15 -39.26 -5.21
C ALA A 46 -24.39 -40.15 -5.03
N ALA A 47 -25.09 -40.31 -6.16
CA ALA A 47 -26.11 -41.31 -6.47
C ALA A 47 -26.41 -42.37 -5.40
N THR A 48 -27.65 -42.35 -4.89
CA THR A 48 -28.33 -43.55 -4.37
C THR A 48 -28.59 -44.53 -5.51
N LEU A 49 -27.62 -45.40 -5.79
CA LEU A 49 -27.87 -46.68 -6.45
C LEU A 49 -27.30 -47.78 -5.56
N SER A 50 -28.19 -48.43 -4.84
CA SER A 50 -27.91 -49.68 -4.13
C SER A 50 -27.48 -50.73 -5.15
N ARG A 51 -26.16 -50.98 -5.25
CA ARG A 51 -25.61 -52.11 -6.00
C ARG A 51 -24.71 -52.89 -5.05
N SER A 52 -25.18 -54.07 -4.66
CA SER A 52 -24.45 -55.05 -3.86
C SER A 52 -23.07 -55.35 -4.47
N PRO A 53 -22.00 -55.51 -3.67
CA PRO A 53 -20.69 -55.87 -4.19
C PRO A 53 -20.63 -57.37 -4.50
N SER A 54 -20.45 -57.70 -5.79
CA SER A 54 -19.93 -59.01 -6.21
C SER A 54 -18.42 -59.06 -5.91
N PRO A 55 -17.88 -60.17 -5.36
CA PRO A 55 -16.50 -60.25 -4.91
C PRO A 55 -15.59 -60.86 -5.98
N GLU A 56 -15.45 -60.21 -7.14
CA GLU A 56 -14.40 -60.58 -8.12
C GLU A 56 -13.85 -59.29 -8.73
N GLU A 57 -12.53 -59.25 -8.95
CA GLU A 57 -11.74 -58.10 -9.45
C GLU A 57 -11.13 -57.18 -8.35
N ALA A 58 -10.53 -57.77 -7.31
CA ALA A 58 -9.49 -57.10 -6.51
C ALA A 58 -8.16 -57.13 -7.27
N SER A 59 -8.00 -56.28 -8.28
CA SER A 59 -6.70 -56.02 -8.90
C SER A 59 -6.60 -54.57 -9.34
N GLY A 60 -5.66 -53.85 -8.71
CA GLY A 60 -5.22 -52.53 -9.18
C GLY A 60 -5.59 -51.36 -8.28
N ASN A 61 -4.70 -51.07 -7.32
CA ASN A 61 -4.52 -49.76 -6.68
C ASN A 61 -5.37 -49.44 -5.43
N PHE A 62 -5.29 -50.28 -4.40
CA PHE A 62 -5.60 -49.88 -3.01
C PHE A 62 -4.60 -48.80 -2.57
N VAL A 63 -4.94 -47.54 -2.76
CA VAL A 63 -4.16 -46.43 -2.18
C VAL A 63 -4.36 -46.48 -0.67
N SER A 64 -3.28 -46.70 0.09
CA SER A 64 -3.36 -46.80 1.55
C SER A 64 -3.98 -45.52 2.14
N PRO A 65 -4.81 -45.64 3.21
CA PRO A 65 -5.46 -44.49 3.84
C PRO A 65 -4.48 -43.38 4.24
N ASP A 66 -3.26 -43.75 4.60
CA ASP A 66 -2.19 -42.81 4.94
C ASP A 66 -1.68 -42.03 3.73
N LEU A 67 -1.61 -42.64 2.54
CA LEU A 67 -1.31 -41.91 1.31
C LEU A 67 -2.44 -40.95 0.93
N GLN A 68 -3.70 -41.28 1.24
CA GLN A 68 -4.83 -40.36 1.03
C GLN A 68 -4.80 -39.18 2.00
N ARG A 69 -4.42 -39.41 3.26
CA ARG A 69 -4.21 -38.35 4.26
C ARG A 69 -3.06 -37.44 3.85
N LEU A 70 -1.91 -38.00 3.51
CA LEU A 70 -0.76 -37.24 3.04
C LEU A 70 -1.08 -36.39 1.80
N ARG A 71 -1.88 -36.93 0.87
CA ARG A 71 -2.33 -36.17 -0.31
C ARG A 71 -3.27 -35.02 0.06
N ARG A 72 -4.17 -35.21 1.04
CA ARG A 72 -5.03 -34.13 1.56
C ARG A 72 -4.21 -33.05 2.25
N ASP A 73 -3.29 -33.45 3.13
CA ASP A 73 -2.45 -32.52 3.87
C ASP A 73 -1.57 -31.71 2.92
N HIS A 74 -0.94 -32.34 1.93
CA HIS A 74 -0.13 -31.66 0.93
C HIS A 74 -0.97 -30.77 0.00
N SER A 75 -2.19 -31.20 -0.35
CA SER A 75 -3.11 -30.38 -1.15
C SER A 75 -3.59 -29.15 -0.39
N GLN A 76 -3.91 -29.29 0.89
CA GLN A 76 -4.31 -28.17 1.75
C GLN A 76 -3.15 -27.24 2.02
N GLN A 77 -1.97 -27.78 2.35
CA GLN A 77 -0.75 -27.00 2.50
C GLN A 77 -0.41 -26.24 1.21
N GLY A 78 -0.47 -26.88 0.04
CA GLY A 78 -0.22 -26.21 -1.24
C GLY A 78 -1.23 -25.12 -1.57
N TYR A 79 -2.50 -25.30 -1.21
CA TYR A 79 -3.55 -24.28 -1.39
C TYR A 79 -3.35 -23.08 -0.44
N LEU A 80 -3.11 -23.35 0.85
CA LEU A 80 -2.79 -22.34 1.84
C LEU A 80 -1.53 -21.58 1.47
N ASP A 81 -0.50 -22.29 1.01
CA ASP A 81 0.75 -21.72 0.55
C ASP A 81 0.54 -20.82 -0.68
N GLY A 82 -0.30 -21.25 -1.63
CA GLY A 82 -0.68 -20.45 -2.80
C GLY A 82 -1.44 -19.16 -2.42
N ILE A 83 -2.40 -19.24 -1.51
CA ILE A 83 -3.15 -18.06 -1.01
C ILE A 83 -2.24 -17.12 -0.24
N THR A 84 -1.39 -17.67 0.62
CA THR A 84 -0.56 -16.90 1.55
C THR A 84 0.61 -16.25 0.83
N LYS A 85 1.21 -16.92 -0.17
CA LYS A 85 2.38 -16.39 -0.90
C LYS A 85 2.01 -15.47 -2.07
N GLY A 86 0.88 -15.70 -2.74
CA GLY A 86 0.58 -15.03 -4.01
C GLY A 86 0.36 -13.51 -3.93
N LYS A 87 -0.28 -13.03 -2.86
CA LYS A 87 -0.62 -11.60 -2.68
C LYS A 87 0.53 -10.75 -2.12
N PRO A 88 1.25 -11.16 -1.05
CA PRO A 88 2.33 -10.33 -0.52
C PRO A 88 3.55 -10.30 -1.44
N ALA A 89 3.86 -11.39 -2.15
CA ALA A 89 5.02 -11.41 -3.05
C ALA A 89 4.85 -10.47 -4.26
N SER A 90 3.64 -10.31 -4.79
CA SER A 90 3.38 -9.39 -5.90
C SER A 90 3.43 -7.93 -5.46
N VAL A 91 2.90 -7.60 -4.27
CA VAL A 91 2.96 -6.25 -3.69
C VAL A 91 4.40 -5.84 -3.39
N GLN A 92 5.19 -6.72 -2.76
CA GLN A 92 6.59 -6.40 -2.47
C GLN A 92 7.40 -6.20 -3.74
N LYS A 93 7.21 -7.05 -4.75
CA LYS A 93 7.86 -6.89 -6.05
C LYS A 93 7.52 -5.54 -6.71
N ALA A 94 6.24 -5.13 -6.65
CA ALA A 94 5.81 -3.84 -7.17
C ALA A 94 6.39 -2.66 -6.37
N PHE A 95 6.54 -2.82 -5.05
CA PHE A 95 7.21 -1.82 -4.22
C PHE A 95 8.70 -1.71 -4.59
N ASP A 96 9.40 -2.82 -4.71
CA ASP A 96 10.84 -2.85 -5.00
C ASP A 96 11.15 -2.22 -6.37
N SER A 97 10.27 -2.41 -7.37
CA SER A 97 10.40 -1.76 -8.68
C SER A 97 10.02 -0.27 -8.65
N GLY A 98 9.02 0.12 -7.87
CA GLY A 98 8.56 1.51 -7.78
C GLY A 98 9.37 2.41 -6.83
N TYR A 99 10.00 1.82 -5.80
CA TYR A 99 10.68 2.57 -4.74
C TYR A 99 11.83 3.47 -5.23
N PRO A 100 12.75 3.00 -6.09
CA PRO A 100 13.83 3.86 -6.61
C PRO A 100 13.28 5.09 -7.35
N PHE A 101 12.24 4.90 -8.16
CA PHE A 101 11.58 5.99 -8.86
C PHE A 101 10.89 6.97 -7.89
N GLY A 102 10.17 6.45 -6.90
CA GLY A 102 9.55 7.25 -5.86
C GLY A 102 10.58 8.05 -5.02
N ALA A 103 11.78 7.52 -4.81
CA ALA A 103 12.86 8.22 -4.14
C ALA A 103 13.37 9.43 -4.95
N GLU A 104 13.61 9.26 -6.25
CA GLU A 104 13.97 10.36 -7.15
C GLU A 104 12.89 11.44 -7.20
N LEU A 105 11.63 11.03 -7.19
CA LEU A 105 10.47 11.89 -7.11
C LEU A 105 10.46 12.75 -5.85
N GLY A 106 10.59 12.10 -4.69
CA GLY A 106 10.66 12.77 -3.40
C GLY A 106 11.86 13.72 -3.29
N LEU A 107 12.99 13.35 -3.89
CA LEU A 107 14.19 14.19 -3.93
C LEU A 107 13.96 15.48 -4.74
N HIS A 108 13.31 15.40 -5.89
CA HIS A 108 13.00 16.58 -6.70
C HIS A 108 12.01 17.51 -5.99
N VAL A 109 10.94 16.94 -5.40
CA VAL A 109 9.98 17.72 -4.62
C VAL A 109 10.67 18.40 -3.42
N GLY A 110 11.48 17.65 -2.68
CA GLY A 110 12.24 18.17 -1.55
C GLY A 110 13.21 19.28 -1.96
N ARG A 111 13.88 19.16 -3.11
CA ARG A 111 14.78 20.18 -3.65
C ARG A 111 14.06 21.48 -3.95
N VAL A 112 12.92 21.42 -4.65
CA VAL A 112 12.11 22.61 -4.98
C VAL A 112 11.61 23.30 -3.72
N LEU A 113 11.05 22.55 -2.77
CA LEU A 113 10.57 23.11 -1.50
C LEU A 113 11.72 23.67 -0.65
N GLY A 114 12.85 22.98 -0.59
CA GLY A 114 14.03 23.43 0.13
C GLY A 114 14.61 24.73 -0.43
N MET A 115 14.62 24.90 -1.75
CA MET A 115 15.03 26.17 -2.38
C MET A 115 14.09 27.32 -2.00
N LEU A 116 12.77 27.10 -2.06
CA LEU A 116 11.78 28.10 -1.65
C LEU A 116 11.94 28.48 -0.17
N GLN A 117 12.20 27.52 0.71
CA GLN A 117 12.47 27.77 2.13
C GLN A 117 13.76 28.56 2.35
N GLY A 118 14.79 28.29 1.55
CA GLY A 118 16.03 29.06 1.55
C GLY A 118 15.81 30.51 1.13
N ILE A 119 15.07 30.73 0.04
CA ILE A 119 14.69 32.07 -0.43
C ILE A 119 13.87 32.79 0.62
N ARG A 120 12.86 32.13 1.21
CA ARG A 120 12.05 32.69 2.30
C ARG A 120 12.89 33.12 3.49
N SER A 121 13.83 32.27 3.91
CA SER A 121 14.70 32.57 5.04
C SER A 121 15.53 33.83 4.79
N ARG A 122 16.05 34.01 3.56
CA ARG A 122 16.74 35.24 3.16
C ARG A 122 15.79 36.43 3.04
N ALA A 123 14.62 36.25 2.46
CA ALA A 123 13.58 37.27 2.31
C ALA A 123 13.17 37.88 3.67
N VAL A 124 13.02 37.05 4.71
CA VAL A 124 12.74 37.49 6.09
C VAL A 124 13.90 38.32 6.66
N VAL A 125 15.15 37.84 6.50
CA VAL A 125 16.34 38.55 7.01
C VAL A 125 16.52 39.91 6.33
N LEU A 126 16.29 39.97 5.02
CA LEU A 126 16.39 41.19 4.22
C LEU A 126 15.12 42.04 4.27
N LYS A 127 14.05 41.57 4.94
CA LYS A 127 12.71 42.18 5.00
C LYS A 127 12.17 42.56 3.61
N LYS A 128 12.36 41.68 2.65
CA LYS A 128 12.09 41.90 1.22
C LYS A 128 11.28 40.74 0.66
N MET A 129 10.20 41.04 -0.08
CA MET A 129 9.34 40.04 -0.75
C MET A 129 8.83 38.92 0.19
N GLU A 130 8.79 39.17 1.50
CA GLU A 130 8.47 38.13 2.49
C GLU A 130 7.08 37.54 2.28
N GLY A 131 6.06 38.39 2.11
CA GLY A 131 4.67 37.94 1.89
C GLY A 131 4.53 37.09 0.63
N ASP A 132 5.09 37.55 -0.49
CA ASP A 132 4.98 36.87 -1.78
C ASP A 132 5.66 35.49 -1.74
N VAL A 133 6.85 35.40 -1.13
CA VAL A 133 7.60 34.15 -1.02
C VAL A 133 6.93 33.18 -0.04
N VAL A 134 6.36 33.67 1.07
CA VAL A 134 5.58 32.86 2.01
C VAL A 134 4.34 32.26 1.34
N ASP A 135 3.65 33.06 0.54
CA ASP A 135 2.46 32.63 -0.19
C ASP A 135 2.82 31.64 -1.29
N LEU A 136 3.95 31.85 -1.97
CA LEU A 136 4.49 30.95 -2.97
C LEU A 136 4.89 29.60 -2.39
N GLU A 137 5.62 29.58 -1.26
CA GLU A 137 5.99 28.35 -0.54
C GLU A 137 4.73 27.57 -0.16
N ARG A 138 3.71 28.27 0.38
CA ARG A 138 2.45 27.64 0.77
C ARG A 138 1.75 26.97 -0.41
N ARG A 139 1.67 27.63 -1.57
CA ARG A 139 1.09 27.04 -2.79
C ARG A 139 1.90 25.84 -3.27
N ALA A 140 3.23 25.97 -3.34
CA ALA A 140 4.11 24.88 -3.76
C ALA A 140 3.91 23.65 -2.87
N ARG A 141 3.83 23.84 -1.55
CA ARG A 141 3.63 22.77 -0.57
C ARG A 141 2.27 22.09 -0.76
N SER A 142 1.19 22.85 -0.90
CA SER A 142 -0.15 22.28 -1.10
C SER A 142 -0.24 21.46 -2.38
N GLU A 143 0.41 21.89 -3.47
CA GLU A 143 0.33 21.19 -4.74
C GLU A 143 1.29 19.99 -4.85
N LEU A 144 2.54 20.15 -4.42
CA LEU A 144 3.58 19.11 -4.56
C LEU A 144 3.45 17.98 -3.55
N LEU A 145 2.84 18.23 -2.38
CA LEU A 145 2.63 17.22 -1.35
C LEU A 145 1.25 16.57 -1.42
N ASP A 146 0.38 17.03 -2.31
CA ASP A 146 -0.91 16.38 -2.53
C ASP A 146 -0.73 15.14 -3.41
N ILE A 147 -1.02 13.98 -2.80
CA ILE A 147 -0.95 12.67 -3.43
C ILE A 147 -1.81 12.62 -4.70
N GLN A 148 -2.96 13.28 -4.73
CA GLN A 148 -3.87 13.22 -5.88
C GLN A 148 -3.31 13.96 -7.10
N ASN A 149 -2.61 15.07 -6.87
CA ASN A 149 -1.95 15.82 -7.95
C ASN A 149 -0.74 15.07 -8.49
N PHE A 150 -0.05 14.30 -7.64
CA PHE A 150 1.20 13.65 -8.02
C PHE A 150 1.01 12.23 -8.58
N PHE A 151 0.14 11.45 -7.95
CA PHE A 151 -0.13 10.04 -8.28
C PHE A 151 -1.49 9.83 -8.93
N GLY A 152 -2.18 10.91 -9.32
CA GLY A 152 -3.46 10.80 -10.00
C GLY A 152 -3.37 10.06 -11.33
N SER A 153 -4.42 9.31 -11.67
CA SER A 153 -4.50 8.51 -12.91
C SER A 153 -4.26 9.30 -14.21
N HIS A 154 -4.37 10.63 -14.19
CA HIS A 154 -4.02 11.48 -15.33
C HIS A 154 -2.53 11.48 -15.71
N TYR A 155 -1.64 11.09 -14.80
CA TYR A 155 -0.19 11.03 -15.02
C TYR A 155 0.32 9.60 -15.14
N TRP A 156 -0.48 8.62 -14.77
CA TRP A 156 -0.08 7.21 -14.72
C TRP A 156 -1.03 6.36 -15.54
N SER A 157 -0.49 5.44 -16.32
CA SER A 157 -1.28 4.46 -17.07
C SER A 157 -0.72 3.06 -16.91
N VAL A 158 -1.58 2.06 -16.98
CA VAL A 158 -1.17 0.66 -16.98
C VAL A 158 -0.95 0.23 -18.42
N ASP A 159 0.21 -0.36 -18.70
CA ASP A 159 0.48 -1.03 -19.97
C ASP A 159 -0.29 -2.35 -19.99
N GLU A 160 -1.29 -2.46 -20.88
CA GLU A 160 -2.16 -3.64 -21.00
C GLU A 160 -1.38 -4.92 -21.33
N SER A 161 -0.23 -4.80 -21.98
CA SER A 161 0.58 -5.96 -22.40
C SER A 161 1.43 -6.54 -21.27
N THR A 162 1.95 -5.68 -20.39
CA THR A 162 2.91 -6.07 -19.34
C THR A 162 2.30 -6.01 -17.94
N GLY A 163 1.21 -5.27 -17.77
CA GLY A 163 0.60 -4.95 -16.47
C GLY A 163 1.37 -3.89 -15.68
N ASP A 164 2.40 -3.29 -16.27
CA ASP A 164 3.28 -2.33 -15.60
C ASP A 164 2.66 -0.93 -15.58
N VAL A 165 2.87 -0.21 -14.48
CA VAL A 165 2.44 1.18 -14.33
C VAL A 165 3.53 2.10 -14.90
N LEU A 166 3.17 2.88 -15.91
CA LEU A 166 4.08 3.78 -16.62
C LEU A 166 3.62 5.24 -16.52
N PRO A 167 4.56 6.18 -16.37
CA PRO A 167 4.26 7.60 -16.43
C PRO A 167 3.86 8.02 -17.84
N ARG A 168 2.90 8.94 -17.96
CA ARG A 168 2.35 9.41 -19.24
C ARG A 168 3.16 10.53 -19.88
N TRP A 169 4.08 11.14 -19.13
CA TRP A 169 4.91 12.24 -19.61
C TRP A 169 6.23 11.78 -20.24
N VAL A 170 6.52 10.48 -20.24
CA VAL A 170 7.73 9.87 -20.79
C VAL A 170 7.38 8.60 -21.56
N SER A 171 8.16 8.24 -22.58
CA SER A 171 7.97 6.99 -23.33
C SER A 171 8.42 5.77 -22.52
N LYS A 172 7.85 4.58 -22.80
CA LYS A 172 8.24 3.33 -22.13
C LYS A 172 9.76 3.07 -22.21
N ASN A 173 10.33 3.22 -23.40
CA ASN A 173 11.77 3.03 -23.62
C ASN A 173 12.60 3.99 -22.75
N GLU A 174 12.18 5.25 -22.66
CA GLU A 174 12.89 6.23 -21.85
C GLU A 174 12.71 5.98 -20.35
N TYR A 175 11.53 5.57 -19.90
CA TYR A 175 11.29 5.17 -18.50
C TYR A 175 12.17 3.99 -18.06
N GLU A 176 12.42 3.03 -18.96
CA GLU A 176 13.22 1.83 -18.67
C GLU A 176 14.74 2.06 -18.81
N THR A 177 15.17 2.99 -19.67
CA THR A 177 16.60 3.15 -20.02
C THR A 177 17.25 4.41 -19.46
N ALA A 178 16.48 5.46 -19.18
CA ALA A 178 17.02 6.73 -18.71
C ALA A 178 17.26 6.72 -17.19
N ASP A 179 18.06 7.68 -16.74
CA ASP A 179 18.22 7.96 -15.32
C ASP A 179 16.89 8.44 -14.72
N GLY A 180 16.52 7.89 -13.56
CA GLY A 180 15.25 8.18 -12.90
C GLY A 180 15.07 9.68 -12.62
N SER A 181 16.16 10.35 -12.24
CA SER A 181 16.19 11.80 -12.05
C SER A 181 15.78 12.59 -13.31
N ALA A 182 16.30 12.19 -14.48
CA ALA A 182 15.99 12.87 -15.75
C ALA A 182 14.52 12.68 -16.16
N VAL A 183 13.95 11.50 -15.89
CA VAL A 183 12.54 11.18 -16.14
C VAL A 183 11.62 12.00 -15.21
N VAL A 184 11.99 12.10 -13.94
CA VAL A 184 11.26 12.86 -12.92
C VAL A 184 11.28 14.36 -13.20
N ALA A 185 12.43 14.91 -13.64
CA ALA A 185 12.55 16.33 -13.97
C ALA A 185 11.58 16.79 -15.08
N LYS A 186 11.17 15.87 -15.95
CA LYS A 186 10.17 16.11 -17.02
C LYS A 186 8.73 16.10 -16.51
N HIS A 187 8.48 15.73 -15.25
CA HIS A 187 7.13 15.71 -14.69
C HIS A 187 6.52 17.13 -14.75
N PRO A 188 5.30 17.33 -15.29
CA PRO A 188 4.75 18.66 -15.54
C PRO A 188 4.69 19.58 -14.31
N LEU A 189 4.29 19.04 -13.15
CA LEU A 189 4.25 19.81 -11.90
C LEU A 189 5.65 20.19 -11.40
N ILE A 190 6.60 19.25 -11.42
CA ILE A 190 7.98 19.49 -10.97
C ILE A 190 8.64 20.50 -11.89
N HIS A 191 8.54 20.32 -13.20
CA HIS A 191 9.10 21.22 -14.18
C HIS A 191 8.58 22.65 -14.00
N ARG A 192 7.26 22.81 -13.86
CA ARG A 192 6.65 24.13 -13.65
C ARG A 192 7.15 24.79 -12.35
N TRP A 193 7.17 24.05 -11.25
CA TRP A 193 7.61 24.59 -9.97
C TRP A 193 9.13 24.86 -9.94
N ALA A 194 9.95 24.01 -10.55
CA ALA A 194 11.38 24.24 -10.71
C ALA A 194 11.65 25.53 -11.51
N ALA A 195 10.97 25.71 -12.65
CA ALA A 195 11.08 26.95 -13.43
C ALA A 195 10.64 28.19 -12.62
N THR A 196 9.57 28.07 -11.84
CA THR A 196 9.09 29.17 -10.96
C THR A 196 10.14 29.53 -9.91
N VAL A 197 10.79 28.53 -9.29
CA VAL A 197 11.86 28.75 -8.32
C VAL A 197 13.05 29.45 -8.96
N GLU A 198 13.47 29.04 -10.16
CA GLU A 198 14.56 29.67 -10.90
C GLU A 198 14.26 31.14 -11.20
N THR A 199 13.02 31.45 -11.63
CA THR A 199 12.63 32.84 -11.86
C THR A 199 12.67 33.68 -10.59
N VAL A 200 12.13 33.17 -9.49
CA VAL A 200 12.08 33.89 -8.21
C VAL A 200 13.48 34.07 -7.63
N MET A 201 14.34 33.06 -7.76
CA MET A 201 15.73 33.16 -7.35
C MET A 201 16.47 34.24 -8.13
N ARG A 202 16.26 34.30 -9.45
CA ARG A 202 16.88 35.33 -10.31
C ARG A 202 16.38 36.73 -9.96
N ASP A 203 15.08 36.90 -9.78
CA ASP A 203 14.48 38.19 -9.41
C ASP A 203 14.99 38.64 -8.02
N PHE A 204 15.14 37.69 -7.09
CA PHE A 204 15.67 37.95 -5.76
C PHE A 204 17.14 38.41 -5.78
N GLU A 205 17.97 37.77 -6.62
CA GLU A 205 19.38 38.14 -6.84
C GLU A 205 19.55 39.49 -7.53
N THR A 206 18.70 39.83 -8.51
CA THR A 206 18.81 41.10 -9.25
C THR A 206 18.44 42.33 -8.42
N ASP A 207 17.72 42.14 -7.33
CA ASP A 207 17.24 43.22 -6.47
C ASP A 207 17.96 43.18 -5.09
N ALA A 208 19.11 42.52 -5.00
CA ALA A 208 20.03 42.48 -3.85
C ALA A 208 21.30 43.30 -4.14
#